data_AF-A0A3C1BX24-F1
#
_entry.id   AF-A0A3C1BX24-F1
#
_cell.length_a   1.000
_cell.length_b   1.000
_cell.length_c   1.000
_cell.angle_alpha   90.00
_cell.angle_beta   90.00
_cell.angle_gamma   90.00
#
_symmetry.space_group_name_H-M   'P 1'
#
loop_
_entity.id
_entity.type
_entity.pdbx_description
1 polymer ?
#
loop_
_entity_poly.entity_id
_entity_poly.type
_entity_poly.pdbx_seq_one_letter_code
_entity_poly.pdbx_strand_id
1 'polypeptide(L)'
;MDLTLIGHEDRYAVEQLQMALFPENPEGTAVSALSRGKTWLTATARITRNGKTVTAVRRLKAGEETVRLRRRILQQSYYLAAIQLLDRKPAWGALAGVRPTKITTKHLLEGGTPRSADRLMKDVYYVTPERRHLAVDCSESTVKAVSLLEPNDLSVYVGIPFCPTRCSYCSFVSRTIGKKTELLDAYLAALEREIRVTARLMKERGKHLRTLYIGGGTPSILTTPQMIRLLDTLREAFDFSRCIEFTVEGGRPDTLDLEKLRAIREHGADRMSINPQTMEDSVLRVCG
;
A
#
# COMPACT_ATOMS: atom_id res chain seq x y z
N MET A 1 3.99 3.97 -27.89
CA MET A 1 4.12 2.57 -28.37
C MET A 1 2.75 1.93 -28.48
N ASP A 2 2.34 1.59 -29.69
CA ASP A 2 0.99 1.06 -29.93
C ASP A 2 0.92 -0.44 -29.63
N LEU A 3 0.00 -0.83 -28.75
CA LEU A 3 -0.19 -2.22 -28.32
C LEU A 3 -1.34 -2.89 -29.09
N THR A 4 -1.00 -3.88 -29.91
CA THR A 4 -1.93 -4.74 -30.65
C THR A 4 -2.06 -6.09 -29.96
N LEU A 5 -3.29 -6.58 -29.79
CA LEU A 5 -3.59 -7.88 -29.18
C LEU A 5 -4.08 -8.86 -30.25
N ILE A 6 -3.59 -10.09 -30.23
CA ILE A 6 -3.97 -11.14 -31.18
C ILE A 6 -4.36 -12.40 -30.41
N GLY A 7 -5.60 -12.87 -30.57
CA GLY A 7 -6.07 -14.11 -29.95
C GLY A 7 -6.37 -14.01 -28.44
N HIS A 8 -6.44 -12.81 -27.87
CA HIS A 8 -6.90 -12.57 -26.49
C HIS A 8 -7.36 -11.12 -26.26
N GLU A 9 -8.09 -10.89 -25.17
CA GLU A 9 -8.62 -9.56 -24.78
C GLU A 9 -7.97 -9.00 -23.48
N ASP A 10 -6.96 -9.67 -22.90
CA ASP A 10 -6.32 -9.22 -21.65
C ASP A 10 -5.41 -7.99 -21.80
N ARG A 11 -5.94 -6.88 -22.34
CA ARG A 11 -5.22 -5.62 -22.54
C ARG A 11 -4.56 -5.13 -21.26
N TYR A 12 -5.35 -5.03 -20.19
CA TYR A 12 -4.91 -4.49 -18.90
C TYR A 12 -3.65 -5.17 -18.35
N ALA A 13 -3.53 -6.50 -18.52
CA ALA A 13 -2.39 -7.24 -18.00
C ALA A 13 -1.07 -6.82 -18.65
N VAL A 14 -1.10 -6.48 -19.94
CA VAL A 14 0.08 -6.15 -20.74
C VAL A 14 0.33 -4.64 -20.74
N GLU A 15 -0.72 -3.83 -20.88
CA GLU A 15 -0.64 -2.38 -21.00
C GLU A 15 -0.09 -1.71 -19.75
N GLN A 16 -0.49 -2.16 -18.55
CA GLN A 16 0.06 -1.62 -17.30
C GLN A 16 1.57 -1.88 -17.17
N LEU A 17 2.01 -3.04 -17.64
CA LEU A 17 3.43 -3.38 -17.66
C LEU A 17 4.16 -2.57 -18.73
N GLN A 18 3.57 -2.37 -19.91
CA GLN A 18 4.11 -1.48 -20.93
C GLN A 18 4.34 -0.07 -20.39
N MET A 19 3.33 0.53 -19.74
CA MET A 19 3.43 1.87 -19.16
C MET A 19 4.53 1.95 -18.09
N ALA A 20 4.67 0.91 -17.26
CA ALA A 20 5.71 0.87 -16.24
C ALA A 20 7.13 0.72 -16.82
N LEU A 21 7.29 -0.02 -17.92
CA LEU A 21 8.58 -0.27 -18.56
C LEU A 21 9.00 0.84 -19.53
N PHE A 22 8.03 1.54 -20.11
CA PHE A 22 8.22 2.59 -21.11
C PHE A 22 7.36 3.82 -20.77
N PRO A 23 7.66 4.53 -19.66
CA PRO A 23 6.80 5.59 -19.12
C PRO A 23 6.62 6.80 -20.05
N GLU A 24 7.60 7.11 -20.89
CA GLU A 24 7.54 8.21 -21.86
C GLU A 24 6.77 7.87 -23.15
N ASN A 25 6.11 6.71 -23.18
CA ASN A 25 5.34 6.22 -24.33
C ASN A 25 6.06 6.37 -25.69
N PRO A 26 7.30 5.85 -25.83
CA PRO A 26 8.15 6.09 -26.99
C PRO A 26 7.51 5.57 -28.29
N GLU A 27 7.89 6.16 -29.43
CA GLU A 27 7.53 5.66 -30.76
C GLU A 27 7.93 4.18 -30.91
N GLY A 28 7.04 3.38 -31.50
CA GLY A 28 7.23 1.94 -31.68
C GLY A 28 5.93 1.16 -31.63
N THR A 29 6.01 -0.14 -31.88
CA THR A 29 4.86 -1.06 -31.88
C THR A 29 5.11 -2.25 -30.97
N ALA A 30 4.06 -2.75 -30.34
CA ALA A 30 4.08 -3.95 -29.55
C ALA A 30 2.91 -4.86 -29.95
N VAL A 31 3.20 -6.15 -30.12
CA VAL A 31 2.19 -7.18 -30.37
C VAL A 31 2.22 -8.16 -29.22
N SER A 32 1.09 -8.32 -28.54
CA SER A 32 0.84 -9.42 -27.61
C SER A 32 -0.06 -10.43 -28.29
N ALA A 33 0.40 -11.67 -28.44
CA ALA A 33 -0.32 -12.72 -29.13
C ALA A 33 -0.49 -13.93 -28.21
N LEU A 34 -1.67 -14.55 -28.27
CA LEU A 34 -1.98 -15.80 -27.58
C LEU A 34 -2.47 -16.82 -28.61
N SER A 35 -1.85 -17.99 -28.65
CA SER A 35 -2.26 -19.10 -29.50
C SER A 35 -2.49 -20.36 -28.69
N ARG A 36 -3.56 -21.08 -29.01
CA ARG A 36 -3.91 -22.35 -28.38
C ARG A 36 -3.58 -23.51 -29.32
N GLY A 37 -2.68 -24.38 -28.89
CA GLY A 37 -2.45 -25.69 -29.49
C GLY A 37 -3.11 -26.81 -28.68
N LYS A 38 -2.89 -28.07 -29.11
CA LYS A 38 -3.41 -29.27 -28.41
C LYS A 38 -2.86 -29.41 -26.99
N THR A 39 -1.56 -29.17 -26.81
CA THR A 39 -0.88 -29.36 -25.50
C THR A 39 -0.60 -28.04 -24.78
N TRP A 40 -0.34 -26.97 -25.53
CA TRP A 40 0.18 -25.72 -24.98
C TRP A 40 -0.70 -24.54 -25.34
N LEU A 41 -0.90 -23.67 -24.36
CA LEU A 41 -1.30 -22.28 -24.57
C LEU A 41 -0.02 -21.44 -24.60
N THR A 42 0.21 -20.74 -25.72
CA THR A 42 1.47 -20.02 -25.98
C THR A 42 1.20 -18.52 -26.06
N ALA A 43 1.85 -17.75 -25.20
CA ALA A 43 1.91 -16.30 -25.26
C ALA A 43 3.21 -15.86 -25.92
N THR A 44 3.11 -14.98 -26.89
CA THR A 44 4.25 -14.39 -27.61
C THR A 44 4.13 -12.88 -27.52
N ALA A 45 5.23 -12.21 -27.18
CA ALA A 45 5.31 -10.76 -27.28
C ALA A 45 6.39 -10.40 -28.31
N ARG A 46 6.06 -9.47 -29.20
CA ARG A 46 7.00 -8.87 -30.15
C ARG A 46 6.98 -7.36 -29.94
N ILE A 47 8.15 -6.76 -29.77
CA ILE A 47 8.26 -5.31 -29.54
C ILE A 47 9.27 -4.76 -30.54
N THR A 48 8.87 -3.71 -31.26
CA THR A 48 9.71 -2.98 -32.22
C THR A 48 9.87 -1.54 -31.75
N ARG A 49 11.12 -1.12 -31.52
CA ARG A 49 11.47 0.23 -31.07
C ARG A 49 12.83 0.61 -31.65
N ASN A 50 12.96 1.85 -32.14
CA ASN A 50 14.21 2.38 -32.70
C ASN A 50 14.85 1.45 -33.75
N GLY A 51 14.05 0.89 -34.65
CA GLY A 51 14.49 -0.05 -35.68
C GLY A 51 14.85 -1.47 -35.18
N LYS A 52 14.89 -1.71 -33.87
CA LYS A 52 15.17 -3.02 -33.28
C LYS A 52 13.87 -3.75 -32.95
N THR A 53 13.76 -5.00 -33.40
CA THR A 53 12.64 -5.89 -33.07
C THR A 53 13.11 -7.03 -32.19
N VAL A 54 12.44 -7.25 -31.07
CA VAL A 54 12.72 -8.34 -30.12
C VAL A 54 11.48 -9.17 -29.90
N THR A 55 11.65 -10.41 -29.45
CA THR A 55 10.54 -11.33 -29.19
C THR A 55 10.83 -12.18 -27.98
N ALA A 56 9.79 -12.56 -27.26
CA ALA A 56 9.86 -13.58 -26.22
C ALA A 56 8.57 -14.40 -26.15
N VAL A 57 8.68 -15.62 -25.63
CA VAL A 57 7.60 -16.61 -25.62
C VAL A 57 7.49 -17.23 -24.23
N ARG A 58 6.25 -17.47 -23.79
CA ARG A 58 5.92 -18.22 -22.58
C ARG A 58 4.77 -19.18 -22.85
N ARG A 59 4.77 -20.31 -22.15
CA ARG A 59 3.79 -21.38 -22.35
C ARG A 59 3.27 -21.88 -21.01
N LEU A 60 2.01 -22.31 -21.00
CA LEU A 60 1.42 -23.13 -19.95
C LEU A 60 0.62 -24.27 -20.60
N LYS A 61 0.39 -25.39 -19.91
CA LYS A 61 -0.36 -26.50 -20.50
C LYS A 61 -1.80 -26.07 -20.78
N ALA A 62 -2.32 -26.37 -21.96
CA ALA A 62 -3.64 -25.88 -22.38
C ALA A 62 -4.78 -26.30 -21.42
N GLY A 63 -4.66 -27.47 -20.77
CA GLY A 63 -5.62 -27.96 -19.78
C GLY A 63 -5.48 -27.38 -18.36
N GLU A 64 -4.40 -26.63 -18.08
CA GLU A 64 -4.16 -25.96 -16.79
C GLU A 64 -4.57 -24.47 -16.85
N GLU A 65 -5.22 -24.04 -17.93
CA GLU A 65 -5.54 -22.63 -18.11
C GLU A 65 -6.49 -22.11 -17.03
N THR A 66 -6.08 -21.00 -16.43
CA THR A 66 -6.96 -20.10 -15.69
C THR A 66 -6.71 -18.68 -16.18
N VAL A 67 -7.66 -17.76 -15.96
CA VAL A 67 -7.48 -16.34 -16.27
C VAL A 67 -6.18 -15.79 -15.66
N ARG A 68 -5.86 -16.19 -14.42
CA ARG A 68 -4.63 -15.80 -13.71
C ARG A 68 -3.37 -16.30 -14.42
N LEU A 69 -3.34 -17.59 -14.80
CA LEU A 69 -2.16 -18.18 -15.45
C LEU A 69 -1.97 -17.69 -16.89
N ARG A 70 -3.07 -17.49 -17.63
CA ARG A 70 -3.05 -16.87 -18.97
C ARG A 70 -2.48 -15.45 -18.93
N ARG A 71 -3.02 -14.59 -18.05
CA ARG A 71 -2.50 -13.22 -17.86
C ARG A 71 -1.02 -13.21 -17.46
N ARG A 72 -0.61 -14.19 -16.63
CA ARG A 72 0.78 -14.33 -16.21
C ARG A 72 1.72 -14.66 -17.38
N ILE A 73 1.40 -15.60 -18.26
CA ILE A 73 2.28 -15.89 -19.41
C ILE A 73 2.34 -14.72 -20.40
N LEU A 74 1.25 -13.96 -20.55
CA LEU A 74 1.21 -12.73 -21.37
C LEU A 74 2.11 -11.63 -20.78
N GLN A 75 2.05 -11.43 -19.47
CA GLN A 75 2.93 -10.49 -18.77
C GLN A 75 4.40 -10.91 -18.84
N GLN A 76 4.68 -12.19 -18.61
CA GLN A 76 6.05 -12.71 -18.67
C GLN A 76 6.64 -12.63 -20.08
N SER A 77 5.88 -12.98 -21.13
CA SER A 77 6.37 -12.86 -22.51
C SER A 77 6.65 -11.41 -22.85
N TYR A 78 5.76 -10.47 -22.48
CA TYR A 78 5.98 -9.05 -22.70
C TYR A 78 7.21 -8.53 -21.96
N TYR A 79 7.34 -8.81 -20.66
CA TYR A 79 8.51 -8.43 -19.86
C TYR A 79 9.82 -8.92 -20.48
N LEU A 80 9.89 -10.21 -20.82
CA LEU A 80 11.09 -10.84 -21.38
C LEU A 80 11.48 -10.28 -22.75
N ALA A 81 10.50 -9.84 -23.55
CA ALA A 81 10.77 -9.11 -24.78
C ALA A 81 11.30 -7.71 -24.44
N ALA A 82 10.60 -6.97 -23.58
CA ALA A 82 10.90 -5.59 -23.24
C ALA A 82 12.30 -5.39 -22.66
N ILE A 83 12.76 -6.26 -21.75
CA ILE A 83 14.10 -6.12 -21.13
C ILE A 83 15.27 -6.22 -22.12
N GLN A 84 15.04 -6.71 -23.34
CA GLN A 84 16.06 -6.73 -24.41
C GLN A 84 16.24 -5.36 -25.09
N LEU A 85 15.33 -4.40 -24.79
CA LEU A 85 15.31 -3.02 -25.29
C LEU A 85 15.56 -1.99 -24.18
N LEU A 86 15.69 -2.42 -22.92
CA LEU A 86 15.90 -1.54 -21.77
C LEU A 86 17.37 -1.56 -21.36
N ASP A 87 17.93 -0.39 -21.04
CA ASP A 87 19.31 -0.28 -20.54
C ASP A 87 19.49 -0.90 -19.15
N ARG A 88 18.41 -0.87 -18.34
CA ARG A 88 18.38 -1.43 -17.00
C ARG A 88 17.12 -2.25 -16.78
N LYS A 89 17.28 -3.40 -16.13
CA LYS A 89 16.14 -4.22 -15.71
C LYS A 89 15.44 -3.52 -14.54
N PRO A 90 14.11 -3.40 -14.56
CA PRO A 90 13.37 -2.80 -13.44
C PRO A 90 13.49 -3.69 -12.21
N ALA A 91 13.62 -3.06 -11.03
CA ALA A 91 13.84 -3.76 -9.78
C ALA A 91 12.67 -4.71 -9.41
N TRP A 92 11.45 -4.39 -9.84
CA TRP A 92 10.24 -5.18 -9.60
C TRP A 92 9.87 -6.13 -10.75
N GLY A 93 10.74 -6.29 -11.74
CA GLY A 93 10.56 -7.26 -12.81
C GLY A 93 9.27 -7.08 -13.61
N ALA A 94 8.50 -8.16 -13.76
CA ALA A 94 7.24 -8.21 -14.49
C ALA A 94 6.02 -7.79 -13.64
N LEU A 95 6.21 -7.30 -12.42
CA LEU A 95 5.09 -6.81 -11.60
C LEU A 95 4.57 -5.49 -12.15
N ALA A 96 3.24 -5.43 -12.30
CA ALA A 96 2.50 -4.20 -12.50
C ALA A 96 1.59 -3.98 -11.29
N GLY A 97 1.65 -2.80 -10.68
CA GLY A 97 0.82 -2.40 -9.53
C GLY A 97 1.61 -1.97 -8.29
N VAL A 98 0.86 -1.53 -7.27
CA VAL A 98 1.40 -0.75 -6.13
C VAL A 98 1.66 -1.54 -4.83
N ARG A 99 1.29 -2.83 -4.76
CA ARG A 99 1.41 -3.65 -3.53
C ARG A 99 2.10 -5.00 -3.79
N PRO A 100 3.43 -5.02 -4.00
CA PRO A 100 4.17 -6.26 -4.26
C PRO A 100 4.08 -7.25 -3.08
N THR A 101 4.03 -6.76 -1.84
CA THR A 101 3.91 -7.57 -0.63
C THR A 101 2.65 -8.43 -0.58
N LYS A 102 1.56 -8.03 -1.25
CA LYS A 102 0.31 -8.82 -1.28
C LYS A 102 0.53 -10.24 -1.80
N ILE A 103 1.46 -10.42 -2.75
CA ILE A 103 1.78 -11.72 -3.35
C ILE A 103 2.47 -12.62 -2.33
N THR A 104 3.50 -12.11 -1.68
CA THR A 104 4.30 -12.83 -0.70
C THR A 104 3.53 -13.06 0.60
N THR A 105 2.78 -12.08 1.12
CA THR A 105 1.92 -12.25 2.29
C THR A 105 0.85 -13.33 2.06
N LYS A 106 0.16 -13.29 0.92
CA LYS A 106 -0.84 -14.32 0.59
C LYS A 106 -0.20 -15.71 0.54
N HIS A 107 0.96 -15.82 -0.11
CA HIS A 107 1.69 -17.09 -0.22
C HIS A 107 2.07 -17.66 1.14
N LEU A 108 2.52 -16.82 2.09
CA LEU A 108 2.83 -17.24 3.45
C LEU A 108 1.58 -17.68 4.23
N LEU A 109 0.48 -16.93 4.14
CA LEU A 109 -0.79 -17.28 4.79
C LEU A 109 -1.40 -18.60 4.26
N GLU A 110 -1.11 -18.96 3.01
CA GLU A 110 -1.51 -20.24 2.40
C GLU A 110 -0.56 -21.41 2.74
N GLY A 111 0.35 -21.23 3.72
CA GLY A 111 1.27 -22.27 4.20
C GLY A 111 2.63 -22.29 3.49
N GLY A 112 2.91 -21.30 2.63
CA GLY A 112 4.22 -21.14 2.00
C GLY A 112 5.30 -20.69 2.99
N THR A 113 6.56 -21.02 2.69
CA THR A 113 7.73 -20.55 3.45
C THR A 113 8.33 -19.28 2.84
N PRO A 114 9.09 -18.48 3.62
CA PRO A 114 9.83 -17.31 3.10
C PRO A 114 10.69 -17.63 1.87
N ARG A 115 11.39 -18.78 1.90
CA ARG A 115 12.19 -19.27 0.77
C ARG A 115 11.34 -19.54 -0.48
N SER A 116 10.16 -20.13 -0.32
CA SER A 116 9.26 -20.38 -1.45
C SER A 116 8.60 -19.09 -1.97
N ALA A 117 8.38 -18.10 -1.11
CA ALA A 117 7.91 -16.77 -1.48
C ALA A 117 8.98 -15.97 -2.26
N ASP A 118 10.25 -16.01 -1.83
CA ASP A 118 11.38 -15.44 -2.59
C ASP A 118 11.47 -16.10 -3.98
N ARG A 119 11.42 -17.43 -4.04
CA ARG A 119 11.45 -18.18 -5.30
C ARG A 119 10.27 -17.80 -6.23
N LEU A 120 9.07 -17.64 -5.68
CA LEU A 120 7.91 -17.15 -6.43
C LEU A 120 8.20 -15.78 -7.05
N MET A 121 8.71 -14.83 -6.27
CA MET A 121 9.03 -13.48 -6.76
C MET A 121 10.17 -13.48 -7.79
N LYS A 122 11.13 -14.38 -7.66
CA LYS A 122 12.25 -14.55 -8.59
C LYS A 122 11.80 -15.17 -9.91
N ASP A 123 11.19 -16.35 -9.86
CA ASP A 123 11.01 -17.20 -11.03
C ASP A 123 9.76 -16.84 -11.82
N VAL A 124 8.73 -16.32 -11.14
CA VAL A 124 7.47 -15.92 -11.78
C VAL A 124 7.48 -14.45 -12.18
N TYR A 125 8.10 -13.59 -11.37
CA TYR A 125 7.99 -12.15 -11.53
C TYR A 125 9.31 -11.45 -11.82
N TYR A 126 10.45 -12.16 -11.83
CA TYR A 126 11.77 -11.61 -12.19
C TYR A 126 12.20 -10.40 -11.34
N VAL A 127 11.71 -10.32 -10.10
CA VAL A 127 12.03 -9.24 -9.15
C VAL A 127 13.49 -9.37 -8.71
N THR A 128 14.24 -8.27 -8.51
CA THR A 128 15.66 -8.31 -8.12
C THR A 128 15.86 -8.76 -6.67
N PRO A 129 17.04 -9.32 -6.29
CA PRO A 129 17.28 -9.85 -4.95
C PRO A 129 16.93 -8.89 -3.80
N GLU A 130 17.31 -7.63 -3.91
CA GLU A 130 17.10 -6.62 -2.88
C GLU A 130 15.61 -6.36 -2.65
N ARG A 131 14.82 -6.30 -3.75
CA ARG A 131 13.38 -6.07 -3.68
C ARG A 131 12.61 -7.30 -3.20
N ARG A 132 13.06 -8.50 -3.55
CA ARG A 132 12.45 -9.74 -3.03
C ARG A 132 12.68 -9.88 -1.54
N HIS A 133 13.91 -9.65 -1.08
CA HIS A 133 14.24 -9.70 0.34
C HIS A 133 13.35 -8.74 1.14
N LEU A 134 13.27 -7.48 0.72
CA LEU A 134 12.39 -6.49 1.35
C LEU A 134 10.91 -6.92 1.34
N ALA A 135 10.42 -7.43 0.22
CA ALA A 135 9.02 -7.85 0.11
C ALA A 135 8.70 -9.04 1.04
N VAL A 136 9.61 -10.00 1.15
CA VAL A 136 9.45 -11.18 2.01
C VAL A 136 9.52 -10.77 3.48
N ASP A 137 10.51 -9.97 3.88
CA ASP A 137 10.66 -9.44 5.25
C ASP A 137 9.41 -8.67 5.73
N CYS A 138 8.91 -7.75 4.89
CA CYS A 138 7.66 -7.04 5.15
C CYS A 138 6.46 -8.00 5.29
N SER A 139 6.46 -9.09 4.53
CA SER A 139 5.38 -10.08 4.55
C SER A 139 5.43 -10.96 5.79
N GLU A 140 6.62 -11.35 6.24
CA GLU A 140 6.82 -12.06 7.50
C GLU A 140 6.35 -11.21 8.68
N SER A 141 6.71 -9.93 8.70
CA SER A 141 6.22 -8.97 9.71
C SER A 141 4.69 -8.86 9.68
N THR A 142 4.09 -8.84 8.49
CA THR A 142 2.62 -8.80 8.34
C THR A 142 1.97 -10.09 8.86
N VAL A 143 2.50 -11.26 8.51
CA VAL A 143 1.97 -12.55 8.97
C VAL A 143 2.11 -12.69 10.48
N LYS A 144 3.23 -12.23 11.05
CA LYS A 144 3.41 -12.17 12.50
C LYS A 144 2.35 -11.28 13.14
N ALA A 145 2.09 -10.09 12.60
CA ALA A 145 1.03 -9.21 13.10
C ALA A 145 -0.35 -9.88 13.04
N VAL A 146 -0.67 -10.57 11.94
CA VAL A 146 -1.92 -11.33 11.79
C VAL A 146 -2.02 -12.45 12.83
N SER A 147 -0.94 -13.16 13.13
CA SER A 147 -0.94 -14.22 14.15
C SER A 147 -1.16 -13.74 15.58
N LEU A 148 -1.03 -12.42 15.82
CA LEU A 148 -1.34 -11.82 17.11
C LEU A 148 -2.83 -11.46 17.25
N LEU A 149 -3.65 -11.67 16.23
CA LEU A 149 -5.07 -11.27 16.25
C LEU A 149 -5.99 -12.42 16.63
N GLU A 150 -6.99 -12.10 17.45
CA GLU A 150 -8.07 -13.00 17.87
C GLU A 150 -9.43 -12.55 17.31
N PRO A 151 -10.44 -13.44 17.20
CA PRO A 151 -11.76 -13.10 16.63
C PRO A 151 -12.51 -11.92 17.29
N ASN A 152 -12.19 -11.62 18.55
CA ASN A 152 -12.80 -10.54 19.33
C ASN A 152 -11.90 -9.31 19.48
N ASP A 153 -10.75 -9.29 18.82
CA ASP A 153 -9.91 -8.10 18.77
C ASP A 153 -10.58 -6.98 17.94
N LEU A 154 -10.42 -5.75 18.41
CA LEU A 154 -10.91 -4.53 17.80
C LEU A 154 -9.74 -3.60 17.50
N SER A 155 -9.64 -3.18 16.25
CA SER A 155 -8.76 -2.08 15.83
C SER A 155 -9.57 -0.79 15.72
N VAL A 156 -9.19 0.23 16.47
CA VAL A 156 -9.86 1.53 16.49
C VAL A 156 -9.04 2.55 15.70
N TYR A 157 -9.67 3.21 14.74
CA TYR A 157 -9.11 4.35 14.03
C TYR A 157 -9.87 5.61 14.41
N VAL A 158 -9.15 6.64 14.86
CA VAL A 158 -9.68 7.96 15.19
C VAL A 158 -9.18 8.94 14.14
N GLY A 159 -10.10 9.45 13.33
CA GLY A 159 -9.79 10.43 12.29
C GLY A 159 -9.83 11.86 12.82
N ILE A 160 -8.78 12.64 12.58
CA ILE A 160 -8.76 14.09 12.77
C ILE A 160 -8.64 14.73 11.39
N PRO A 161 -9.75 15.13 10.74
CA PRO A 161 -9.81 15.46 9.31
C PRO A 161 -9.35 16.89 9.00
N PHE A 162 -8.38 17.41 9.75
CA PHE A 162 -7.96 18.81 9.70
C PHE A 162 -6.47 18.93 9.42
N CYS A 163 -6.10 19.86 8.54
CA CYS A 163 -4.71 20.17 8.23
C CYS A 163 -4.47 21.70 8.26
N PRO A 164 -3.25 22.16 8.60
CA PRO A 164 -2.87 23.57 8.44
C PRO A 164 -2.93 24.03 6.97
N THR A 165 -2.43 23.19 6.06
CA THR A 165 -2.47 23.38 4.61
C THR A 165 -2.86 22.06 3.94
N ARG A 166 -3.31 22.14 2.69
CA ARG A 166 -3.57 20.95 1.88
C ARG A 166 -2.40 20.70 0.94
N CYS A 167 -1.70 19.60 1.14
CA CYS A 167 -0.63 19.20 0.22
C CYS A 167 -1.18 18.86 -1.17
N SER A 168 -0.45 19.21 -2.23
CA SER A 168 -0.88 19.06 -3.63
C SER A 168 -1.12 17.61 -4.06
N TYR A 169 -0.43 16.67 -3.43
CA TYR A 169 -0.59 15.23 -3.66
C TYR A 169 -1.66 14.58 -2.78
N CYS A 170 -2.24 15.31 -1.81
CA CYS A 170 -3.10 14.72 -0.79
C CYS A 170 -4.46 14.28 -1.37
N SER A 171 -4.68 12.97 -1.34
CA SER A 171 -5.94 12.32 -1.72
C SER A 171 -6.90 12.08 -0.54
N PHE A 172 -6.48 12.39 0.68
CA PHE A 172 -7.32 12.24 1.87
C PHE A 172 -8.34 13.37 1.98
N VAL A 173 -9.50 13.04 2.54
CA VAL A 173 -10.52 14.02 2.90
C VAL A 173 -10.01 14.79 4.10
N SER A 174 -9.42 15.96 3.86
CA SER A 174 -9.03 16.90 4.91
C SER A 174 -9.58 18.29 4.62
N ARG A 175 -9.89 19.01 5.68
CA ARG A 175 -10.29 20.41 5.63
C ARG A 175 -9.13 21.27 6.09
N THR A 176 -8.71 22.20 5.22
CA THR A 176 -7.76 23.23 5.59
C THR A 176 -8.41 24.12 6.64
N ILE A 177 -7.89 24.09 7.86
CA ILE A 177 -8.24 25.08 8.85
C ILE A 177 -7.28 26.24 8.61
N GLY A 178 -7.78 27.38 8.13
CA GLY A 178 -7.03 28.63 8.19
C GLY A 178 -6.85 29.08 9.64
N LYS A 179 -6.93 30.39 9.92
CA LYS A 179 -6.89 30.87 11.33
C LYS A 179 -8.16 30.58 12.16
N LYS A 180 -9.21 30.00 11.57
CA LYS A 180 -10.51 29.78 12.24
C LYS A 180 -10.65 28.35 12.75
N THR A 181 -10.25 28.14 14.01
CA THR A 181 -10.31 26.86 14.74
C THR A 181 -11.69 26.52 15.32
N GLU A 182 -12.70 27.36 15.12
CA GLU A 182 -14.04 27.25 15.74
C GLU A 182 -14.74 25.90 15.49
N LEU A 183 -14.49 25.27 14.33
CA LEU A 183 -15.08 23.95 14.01
C LEU A 183 -14.39 22.79 14.73
N LEU A 184 -13.16 22.98 15.22
CA LEU A 184 -12.34 21.92 15.80
C LEU A 184 -12.90 21.48 17.15
N ASP A 185 -13.27 22.41 18.03
CA ASP A 185 -13.87 22.05 19.33
C ASP A 185 -15.25 21.42 19.17
N ALA A 186 -16.09 21.93 18.26
CA ALA A 186 -17.38 21.32 17.96
C ALA A 186 -17.22 19.89 17.40
N TYR A 187 -16.21 19.67 16.54
CA TYR A 187 -15.86 18.36 16.04
C TYR A 187 -15.38 17.42 17.16
N LEU A 188 -14.47 17.87 18.02
CA LEU A 188 -13.98 17.06 19.14
C LEU A 188 -15.10 16.68 20.10
N ALA A 189 -15.99 17.61 20.45
CA ALA A 189 -17.13 17.29 21.30
C ALA A 189 -18.07 16.24 20.68
N ALA A 190 -18.25 16.26 19.34
CA ALA A 190 -18.99 15.22 18.64
C ALA A 190 -18.25 13.88 18.64
N LEU A 191 -16.94 13.90 18.34
CA LEU A 191 -16.07 12.73 18.31
C LEU A 191 -15.98 12.05 19.69
N GLU A 192 -15.84 12.83 20.77
CA GLU A 192 -15.79 12.31 22.15
C GLU A 192 -17.09 11.56 22.51
N ARG A 193 -18.26 12.06 22.09
CA ARG A 193 -19.53 11.35 22.25
C ARG A 193 -19.58 10.07 21.42
N GLU A 194 -19.12 10.13 20.17
CA GLU A 194 -19.07 8.96 19.28
C GLU A 194 -18.15 7.87 19.84
N ILE A 195 -16.98 8.23 20.37
CA ILE A 195 -16.04 7.34 21.03
C ILE A 195 -16.73 6.61 22.19
N ARG A 196 -17.39 7.34 23.09
CA ARG A 196 -18.05 6.76 24.27
C ARG A 196 -19.16 5.79 23.87
N VAL A 197 -19.99 6.16 22.90
CA VAL A 197 -21.07 5.29 22.38
C VAL A 197 -20.51 4.05 21.70
N THR A 198 -19.51 4.22 20.83
CA THR A 198 -18.88 3.12 20.09
C THR A 198 -18.20 2.14 21.03
N ALA A 199 -17.41 2.63 22.00
CA ALA A 199 -16.73 1.79 22.96
C ALA A 199 -17.71 0.97 23.80
N ARG A 200 -18.83 1.58 24.25
CA ARG A 200 -19.90 0.87 24.96
C ARG A 200 -20.49 -0.26 24.10
N LEU A 201 -20.88 0.04 22.86
CA LEU A 201 -21.46 -0.95 21.94
C LEU A 201 -20.48 -2.09 21.62
N MET A 202 -19.19 -1.80 21.48
CA MET A 202 -18.17 -2.82 21.21
C MET A 202 -17.93 -3.70 22.45
N LYS A 203 -17.92 -3.09 23.65
CA LYS A 203 -17.82 -3.83 24.91
C LYS A 203 -19.00 -4.76 25.13
N GLU A 204 -20.23 -4.31 24.85
CA GLU A 204 -21.45 -5.14 24.91
C GLU A 204 -21.39 -6.34 23.95
N ARG A 205 -20.65 -6.22 22.85
CA ARG A 205 -20.39 -7.31 21.88
C ARG A 205 -19.19 -8.19 22.22
N GLY A 206 -18.59 -8.01 23.41
CA GLY A 206 -17.42 -8.76 23.85
C GLY A 206 -16.16 -8.47 23.03
N LYS A 207 -16.06 -7.29 22.42
CA LYS A 207 -14.85 -6.87 21.69
C LYS A 207 -13.85 -6.21 22.62
N HIS A 208 -12.56 -6.45 22.38
CA HIS A 208 -11.45 -5.91 23.16
C HIS A 208 -10.52 -5.09 22.29
N LEU A 209 -10.08 -3.93 22.79
CA LEU A 209 -9.15 -3.08 22.07
C LEU A 209 -7.82 -3.83 21.87
N ARG A 210 -7.41 -3.97 20.61
CA ARG A 210 -6.13 -4.57 20.23
C ARG A 210 -5.16 -3.54 19.68
N THR A 211 -5.65 -2.64 18.85
CA THR A 211 -4.83 -1.55 18.31
C THR A 211 -5.63 -0.26 18.26
N LEU A 212 -4.94 0.86 18.47
CA LEU A 212 -5.52 2.19 18.33
C LEU A 212 -4.63 3.05 17.44
N TYR A 213 -5.25 3.77 16.51
CA TYR A 213 -4.55 4.65 15.57
C TYR A 213 -5.25 6.00 15.47
N ILE A 214 -4.57 7.08 15.84
CA ILE A 214 -5.05 8.45 15.63
C ILE A 214 -4.38 8.99 14.37
N GLY A 215 -5.17 9.27 13.33
CA GLY A 215 -4.68 9.70 12.03
C GLY A 215 -5.61 10.66 11.30
N GLY A 216 -5.41 10.85 10.00
CA GLY A 216 -6.36 11.54 9.13
C GLY A 216 -5.71 12.67 8.34
N GLY A 217 -6.07 13.91 8.67
CA GLY A 217 -5.38 15.08 8.17
C GLY A 217 -4.04 15.25 8.89
N THR A 218 -4.07 15.93 10.01
CA THR A 218 -2.89 16.19 10.84
C THR A 218 -3.33 16.17 12.30
N PRO A 219 -3.39 15.02 12.98
CA PRO A 219 -3.84 14.94 14.37
C PRO A 219 -3.10 15.87 15.32
N SER A 220 -1.82 16.10 15.05
CA SER A 220 -0.99 17.04 15.79
C SER A 220 -1.43 18.51 15.67
N ILE A 221 -2.40 18.86 14.81
CA ILE A 221 -3.02 20.19 14.78
C ILE A 221 -3.78 20.53 16.06
N LEU A 222 -4.24 19.52 16.80
CA LEU A 222 -4.85 19.72 18.09
C LEU A 222 -3.87 20.44 19.02
N THR A 223 -4.36 21.43 19.76
CA THR A 223 -3.59 22.00 20.87
C THR A 223 -3.33 20.93 21.92
N THR A 224 -2.29 21.08 22.75
CA THR A 224 -1.99 20.10 23.80
C THR A 224 -3.19 19.82 24.72
N PRO A 225 -3.96 20.83 25.20
CA PRO A 225 -5.16 20.57 25.99
C PRO A 225 -6.24 19.78 25.23
N GLN A 226 -6.45 20.06 23.94
CA GLN A 226 -7.39 19.32 23.10
C GLN A 226 -6.96 17.87 22.87
N MET A 227 -5.65 17.65 22.67
CA MET A 227 -5.07 16.31 22.55
C MET A 227 -5.26 15.54 23.85
N ILE A 228 -4.93 16.11 25.01
CA ILE A 228 -5.14 15.49 26.32
C ILE A 228 -6.62 15.10 26.50
N ARG A 229 -7.55 16.01 26.23
CA ARG A 229 -9.00 15.75 26.37
C ARG A 229 -9.49 14.58 25.51
N LEU A 230 -8.98 14.46 24.28
CA LEU A 230 -9.24 13.33 23.40
C LEU A 230 -8.64 12.02 23.96
N LEU A 231 -7.38 12.08 24.40
CA LEU A 231 -6.67 10.93 24.96
C LEU A 231 -7.35 10.43 26.23
N ASP A 232 -7.73 11.31 27.15
CA ASP A 232 -8.52 10.99 28.34
C ASP A 232 -9.82 10.28 27.98
N THR A 233 -10.57 10.84 27.01
CA THR A 233 -11.82 10.22 26.56
C THR A 233 -11.60 8.81 26.01
N LEU A 234 -10.51 8.56 25.27
CA LEU A 234 -10.18 7.22 24.78
C LEU A 234 -9.81 6.27 25.94
N ARG A 235 -8.98 6.74 26.88
CA ARG A 235 -8.54 5.97 28.06
C ARG A 235 -9.68 5.62 29.00
N GLU A 236 -10.68 6.50 29.12
CA GLU A 236 -11.91 6.24 29.89
C GLU A 236 -12.84 5.26 29.17
N ALA A 237 -12.94 5.37 27.84
CA ALA A 237 -13.92 4.61 27.05
C ALA A 237 -13.49 3.16 26.78
N PHE A 238 -12.20 2.92 26.53
CA PHE A 238 -11.66 1.62 26.17
C PHE A 238 -10.76 1.03 27.25
N ASP A 239 -10.77 -0.30 27.38
CA ASP A 239 -9.77 -1.02 28.17
C ASP A 239 -8.52 -1.28 27.31
N PHE A 240 -7.38 -0.72 27.74
CA PHE A 240 -6.09 -0.85 27.05
C PHE A 240 -5.26 -2.05 27.53
N SER A 241 -5.74 -2.86 28.48
CA SER A 241 -5.00 -3.99 29.06
C SER A 241 -4.50 -4.99 28.01
N ARG A 242 -5.17 -5.09 26.86
CA ARG A 242 -4.83 -5.97 25.72
C ARG A 242 -4.31 -5.24 24.49
N CYS A 243 -4.16 -3.92 24.56
CA CYS A 243 -3.68 -3.11 23.45
C CYS A 243 -2.20 -3.42 23.20
N ILE A 244 -1.87 -3.79 21.95
CA ILE A 244 -0.50 -4.11 21.54
C ILE A 244 0.19 -2.99 20.75
N GLU A 245 -0.59 -2.02 20.27
CA GLU A 245 -0.07 -0.84 19.58
C GLU A 245 -1.05 0.32 19.74
N PHE A 246 -0.52 1.46 20.20
CA PHE A 246 -1.21 2.74 20.16
C PHE A 246 -0.35 3.74 19.38
N THR A 247 -0.78 3.99 18.14
CA THR A 247 -0.12 4.93 17.22
C THR A 247 -0.81 6.29 17.16
N VAL A 248 0.00 7.36 17.13
CA VAL A 248 -0.43 8.71 16.73
C VAL A 248 0.34 9.17 15.49
N GLU A 249 -0.35 9.74 14.49
CA GLU A 249 0.28 10.37 13.33
C GLU A 249 0.85 11.75 13.66
N GLY A 250 2.08 11.99 13.19
CA GLY A 250 2.77 13.27 13.21
C GLY A 250 3.24 13.64 11.81
N GLY A 251 2.30 13.91 10.90
CA GLY A 251 2.60 14.21 9.49
C GLY A 251 3.25 15.58 9.24
N ARG A 252 3.25 16.47 10.25
CA ARG A 252 3.73 17.84 10.13
C ARG A 252 4.64 18.25 11.29
N PRO A 253 5.96 18.41 11.07
CA PRO A 253 6.90 18.79 12.14
C PRO A 253 6.53 20.09 12.85
N ASP A 254 5.98 21.06 12.13
CA ASP A 254 5.54 22.38 12.63
C ASP A 254 4.32 22.32 13.57
N THR A 255 3.70 21.16 13.72
CA THR A 255 2.55 20.96 14.61
C THR A 255 2.89 20.12 15.85
N LEU A 256 4.16 19.76 16.03
CA LEU A 256 4.64 18.97 17.15
C LEU A 256 5.56 19.79 18.04
N ASP A 257 5.38 19.65 19.34
CA ASP A 257 6.23 20.22 20.37
C ASP A 257 6.46 19.18 21.49
N LEU A 258 7.42 19.47 22.38
CA LEU A 258 7.81 18.55 23.44
C LEU A 258 6.67 18.27 24.43
N GLU A 259 5.83 19.25 24.72
CA GLU A 259 4.72 19.13 25.66
C GLU A 259 3.67 18.15 25.13
N LYS A 260 3.29 18.30 23.86
CA LYS A 260 2.35 17.42 23.17
C LYS A 260 2.88 16.00 23.04
N LEU A 261 4.17 15.84 22.74
CA LEU A 261 4.80 14.53 22.67
C LEU A 261 4.81 13.83 24.04
N ARG A 262 5.07 14.57 25.12
CA ARG A 262 4.96 14.04 26.50
C ARG A 262 3.53 13.61 26.81
N ALA A 263 2.55 14.46 26.53
CA ALA A 263 1.14 14.12 26.71
C ALA A 263 0.77 12.83 25.95
N ILE A 264 1.09 12.74 24.66
CA ILE A 264 0.84 11.53 23.85
C ILE A 264 1.46 10.29 24.49
N ARG A 265 2.73 10.38 24.94
CA ARG A 265 3.45 9.26 25.56
C ARG A 265 2.88 8.86 26.92
N GLU A 266 2.56 9.84 27.77
CA GLU A 266 2.00 9.63 29.11
C GLU A 266 0.63 8.94 29.07
N HIS A 267 -0.15 9.17 28.01
CA HIS A 267 -1.43 8.48 27.78
C HIS A 267 -1.29 7.12 27.10
N GLY A 268 -0.05 6.62 26.94
CA GLY A 268 0.23 5.25 26.56
C GLY A 268 0.43 5.01 25.07
N ALA A 269 0.53 6.06 24.24
CA ALA A 269 0.98 5.86 22.86
C ALA A 269 2.43 5.36 22.86
N ASP A 270 2.69 4.33 22.06
CA ASP A 270 3.97 3.64 21.97
C ASP A 270 4.61 3.71 20.59
N ARG A 271 3.85 4.21 19.62
CA ARG A 271 4.31 4.41 18.26
C ARG A 271 3.90 5.76 17.71
N MET A 272 4.80 6.36 16.94
CA MET A 272 4.49 7.55 16.17
C MET A 272 4.70 7.28 14.69
N SER A 273 3.71 7.67 13.89
CA SER A 273 3.77 7.55 12.43
C SER A 273 4.15 8.90 11.85
N ILE A 274 5.42 9.04 11.46
CA ILE A 274 5.97 10.25 10.84
C ILE A 274 6.10 9.99 9.35
N ASN A 275 5.53 10.88 8.54
CA ASN A 275 5.59 10.78 7.09
C ASN A 275 6.15 12.07 6.48
N PRO A 276 7.48 12.16 6.29
CA PRO A 276 8.11 13.33 5.67
C PRO A 276 7.80 13.44 4.18
N GLN A 277 7.20 12.41 3.56
CA GLN A 277 6.92 12.29 2.12
C GLN A 277 8.17 12.17 1.24
N THR A 278 9.12 13.09 1.40
CA THR A 278 10.41 13.13 0.71
C THR A 278 11.43 13.83 1.60
N MET A 279 12.70 13.48 1.44
CA MET A 279 13.81 14.14 2.13
C MET A 279 14.42 15.28 1.30
N GLU A 280 13.80 15.61 0.16
CA GLU A 280 14.25 16.66 -0.75
C GLU A 280 13.45 17.95 -0.57
N ASP A 281 14.08 18.98 0.03
CA ASP A 281 13.44 20.26 0.35
C ASP A 281 12.81 20.97 -0.86
N SER A 282 13.43 20.84 -2.04
CA SER A 282 12.91 21.43 -3.27
C SER A 282 11.55 20.82 -3.65
N VAL A 283 11.38 19.52 -3.44
CA VAL A 283 10.13 18.81 -3.69
C VAL A 283 9.10 19.15 -2.62
N LEU A 284 9.50 19.19 -1.34
CA LEU A 284 8.61 19.59 -0.24
C LEU A 284 7.97 20.97 -0.47
N ARG A 285 8.76 21.96 -0.93
CA ARG A 285 8.25 23.30 -1.25
C ARG A 285 7.19 23.30 -2.35
N VAL A 286 7.27 22.40 -3.32
CA VAL A 286 6.27 22.25 -4.39
C VAL A 286 5.02 21.52 -3.89
N CYS A 287 5.17 20.67 -2.87
CA CYS A 287 4.08 19.91 -2.30
C CYS A 287 3.11 20.74 -1.44
N GLY A 288 3.53 21.87 -0.85
CA GLY A 288 2.70 22.73 0.00
C GLY A 288 2.74 22.35 1.48
#